data_AF-A0A2V6F2Y4-F1
#
_entry.id   AF-A0A2V6F2Y4-F1
#
_cell.length_a   1.000
_cell.length_b   1.000
_cell.length_c   1.000
_cell.angle_alpha   90.00
_cell.angle_beta   90.00
_cell.angle_gamma   90.00
#
_symmetry.space_group_name_H-M   'P 1'
#
loop_
_entity.id
_entity.type
_entity.pdbx_description
1 polymer ?
#
loop_
_entity_poly.entity_id
_entity_poly.type
_entity_poly.pdbx_seq_one_letter_code
_entity_poly.pdbx_strand_id
1 'polypeptide(L)'
;MRFLWLDSDRYILTNLAGNYQVIKRDQLDALVNHRIPLHSTLYDDLKANHFLADDDSTVYEELLAAKYRTRQARLPEFTALHLFVVTLRCDHSCQYCQVSRVSEDRTAYDMTPETADRAIDLMFQSPSPYLKVEFQGGEPLLNFPLIQHVINEVNRRNEGRHIQFVITSNLS
;
A
#
# COMPACT_ATOMS: atom_id res chain seq x y z
N MET A 1 -20.08 9.97 3.01
CA MET A 1 -19.71 9.68 4.41
C MET A 1 -20.05 8.22 4.73
N ARG A 2 -19.27 7.52 5.54
CA ARG A 2 -19.57 6.17 6.03
C ARG A 2 -19.62 6.17 7.55
N PHE A 3 -20.49 5.33 8.10
CA PHE A 3 -20.67 5.14 9.54
C PHE A 3 -20.27 3.71 9.90
N LEU A 4 -19.24 3.55 10.71
CA LEU A 4 -18.77 2.25 11.17
C LEU A 4 -19.06 2.14 12.66
N TRP A 5 -19.70 1.04 13.06
CA TRP A 5 -19.92 0.75 14.47
C TRP A 5 -18.57 0.46 15.15
N LEU A 6 -18.27 1.17 16.24
CA LEU A 6 -17.04 0.96 17.02
C LEU A 6 -17.33 0.11 18.26
N ASP A 7 -18.36 0.48 19.02
CA ASP A 7 -18.83 -0.22 20.20
C ASP A 7 -20.29 0.17 20.52
N SER A 8 -20.81 -0.30 21.66
CA SER A 8 -22.21 -0.10 22.08
C SER A 8 -22.70 1.35 21.98
N ASP A 9 -21.82 2.34 22.24
CA ASP A 9 -22.20 3.75 22.32
C ASP A 9 -21.56 4.62 21.22
N ARG A 10 -20.55 4.13 20.48
CA ARG A 10 -19.75 4.95 19.57
C ARG A 10 -19.71 4.45 18.14
N TYR A 11 -19.53 5.40 17.23
CA TYR A 11 -19.35 5.21 15.80
C TYR A 11 -18.10 5.93 15.30
N ILE A 12 -17.44 5.36 14.30
CA ILE A 12 -16.42 6.02 13.50
C ILE A 12 -17.06 6.55 12.21
N LEU A 13 -17.03 7.85 12.04
CA LEU A 13 -17.29 8.51 10.77
C LEU A 13 -16.04 8.44 9.90
N THR A 14 -16.21 8.17 8.60
CA THR A 14 -15.12 8.36 7.61
C THR A 14 -15.64 9.06 6.35
N ASN A 15 -14.77 9.84 5.70
CA ASN A 15 -15.11 10.56 4.47
C ASN A 15 -14.15 10.21 3.31
N LEU A 16 -14.41 10.83 2.15
CA LEU A 16 -13.63 10.60 0.93
C LEU A 16 -12.17 11.08 1.04
N ALA A 17 -11.92 12.14 1.81
CA ALA A 17 -10.58 12.66 2.05
C ALA A 17 -9.75 11.78 3.01
N GLY A 18 -10.33 10.74 3.61
CA GLY A 18 -9.65 9.88 4.56
C GLY A 18 -9.61 10.43 6.00
N ASN A 19 -10.37 11.48 6.29
CA ASN A 19 -10.56 11.92 7.68
C ASN A 19 -11.48 10.95 8.40
N TYR A 20 -11.29 10.84 9.71
CA TYR A 20 -12.16 10.08 10.59
C TYR A 20 -12.51 10.88 11.85
N GLN A 21 -13.66 10.58 12.45
CA GLN A 21 -14.06 11.14 13.74
C GLN A 21 -14.87 10.11 14.51
N VAL A 22 -14.59 9.97 15.81
CA VAL A 22 -15.40 9.13 16.70
C VAL A 22 -16.49 10.00 17.30
N ILE A 23 -17.74 9.57 17.16
CA ILE A 23 -18.91 10.24 17.75
C ILE A 23 -19.77 9.24 18.52
N LYS A 24 -20.57 9.74 19.46
CA LYS A 24 -21.55 8.93 20.17
C LYS A 24 -22.80 8.65 19.32
N ARG A 25 -23.59 7.67 19.74
CA ARG A 25 -24.84 7.27 19.07
C ARG A 25 -25.86 8.42 19.02
N ASP A 26 -26.02 9.18 20.09
CA ASP A 26 -26.90 10.35 20.16
C ASP A 26 -26.43 11.49 19.23
N GLN A 27 -25.12 11.70 19.13
CA GLN A 27 -24.51 12.65 18.20
C GLN A 27 -24.71 12.22 16.73
N LEU A 28 -24.62 10.92 16.44
CA LEU A 28 -24.91 10.38 15.10
C LEU A 28 -26.38 10.57 14.74
N ASP A 29 -27.28 10.28 15.69
CA ASP A 29 -28.71 10.53 15.52
C ASP A 29 -28.98 12.03 15.26
N ALA A 30 -28.34 12.93 16.00
CA ALA A 30 -28.42 14.36 15.74
C ALA A 30 -27.87 14.75 14.36
N LEU A 31 -26.74 14.17 13.93
CA LEU A 31 -26.12 14.40 12.62
C LEU A 31 -27.06 14.02 11.47
N VAL A 32 -27.55 12.78 11.48
CA VAL A 32 -28.39 12.23 10.40
C VAL A 32 -29.73 12.93 10.30
N ASN A 33 -30.25 13.44 11.42
CA ASN A 33 -31.50 14.19 11.46
C ASN A 33 -31.32 15.71 11.37
N HIS A 34 -30.12 16.22 11.04
CA HIS A 34 -29.85 17.65 10.92
C HIS A 34 -30.18 18.47 12.18
N ARG A 35 -29.98 17.88 13.37
CA ARG A 35 -30.26 18.47 14.70
C ARG A 35 -29.00 18.92 15.45
N ILE A 36 -27.83 18.93 14.81
CA ILE A 36 -26.61 19.45 15.43
C ILE A 36 -26.74 20.97 15.57
N PRO A 37 -26.57 21.54 16.78
CA PRO A 37 -26.57 22.99 16.96
C PRO A 37 -25.41 23.64 16.22
N LEU A 38 -25.70 24.73 15.50
CA LEU A 38 -24.68 25.58 14.86
C LEU A 38 -23.67 26.07 15.91
N HIS A 39 -22.39 26.10 15.54
CA HIS A 39 -21.27 26.53 16.40
C HIS A 39 -21.12 25.72 17.70
N SER A 40 -21.72 24.53 17.78
CA SER A 40 -21.34 23.57 18.82
C SER A 40 -19.96 23.00 18.50
N THR A 41 -19.22 22.53 19.51
CA THR A 41 -17.92 21.87 19.31
C THR A 41 -18.02 20.73 18.29
N LEU A 42 -19.10 19.94 18.35
CA LEU A 42 -19.33 18.86 17.39
C LEU A 42 -19.51 19.39 15.96
N TYR A 43 -20.26 20.48 15.78
CA TYR A 43 -20.45 21.10 14.47
C TYR A 43 -19.13 21.58 13.88
N ASP A 44 -18.36 22.34 14.66
CA ASP A 44 -17.09 22.91 14.22
C ASP A 44 -16.07 21.81 13.91
N ASP A 45 -16.00 20.76 14.73
CA ASP A 45 -15.14 19.60 14.47
C ASP A 45 -15.52 18.87 13.18
N LEU A 46 -16.81 18.64 12.95
CA LEU A 46 -17.30 17.98 11.74
C LEU A 46 -17.04 18.84 10.50
N LYS A 47 -17.21 20.16 10.59
CA LYS A 47 -16.88 21.11 9.52
C LYS A 47 -15.38 21.09 9.21
N ALA A 48 -14.53 21.24 10.22
CA ALA A 48 -13.08 21.21 10.08
C ALA A 48 -12.57 19.88 9.47
N ASN A 49 -13.20 18.76 9.84
CA ASN A 49 -12.87 17.43 9.31
C ASN A 49 -13.57 17.06 8.01
N HIS A 50 -14.28 17.99 7.38
CA HIS A 50 -14.93 17.79 6.09
C HIS A 50 -16.01 16.69 6.11
N PHE A 51 -16.81 16.68 7.17
CA PHE A 51 -18.05 15.91 7.29
C PHE A 51 -19.31 16.75 7.05
N LEU A 52 -19.23 18.06 7.28
CA LEU A 52 -20.31 19.03 7.09
C LEU A 52 -19.83 20.22 6.26
N ALA A 53 -20.70 20.70 5.38
CA ALA A 53 -20.57 21.98 4.70
C ALA A 53 -21.73 22.89 5.14
N ASP A 54 -21.50 24.19 5.13
CA ASP A 54 -22.54 25.21 5.26
C ASP A 54 -22.50 26.20 4.10
N ASP A 55 -23.53 27.02 4.02
CA ASP A 55 -23.73 27.99 2.95
C ASP A 55 -22.79 29.21 3.07
N ASP A 56 -21.96 29.28 4.11
CA ASP A 56 -21.06 30.41 4.37
C ASP A 56 -19.90 30.49 3.36
N SER A 57 -19.51 29.37 2.72
CA SER A 57 -18.38 29.37 1.80
C SER A 57 -18.29 28.16 0.86
N THR A 58 -17.97 28.42 -0.42
CA THR A 58 -17.60 27.40 -1.41
C THR A 58 -16.21 26.81 -1.21
N VAL A 59 -15.38 27.41 -0.34
CA VAL A 59 -13.99 26.97 -0.06
C VAL A 59 -13.95 25.53 0.46
N TYR A 60 -15.01 25.09 1.15
CA TYR A 60 -15.12 23.73 1.66
C TYR A 60 -14.96 22.67 0.56
N GLU A 61 -15.65 22.84 -0.57
CA GLU A 61 -15.64 21.87 -1.67
C GLU A 61 -14.26 21.82 -2.34
N GLU A 62 -13.63 22.98 -2.52
CA GLU A 62 -12.29 23.09 -3.09
C GLU A 62 -11.24 22.41 -2.21
N LEU A 63 -11.31 22.61 -0.89
CA LEU A 63 -10.43 21.96 0.08
C LEU A 63 -10.66 20.45 0.14
N LEU A 64 -11.92 19.99 0.14
CA LEU A 64 -12.26 18.58 0.10
C LEU A 64 -11.72 17.92 -1.17
N ALA A 65 -11.92 18.58 -2.32
CA ALA A 65 -11.43 18.11 -3.61
C ALA A 65 -9.89 18.07 -3.66
N ALA A 66 -9.20 19.09 -3.15
CA ALA A 66 -7.74 19.11 -3.07
C ALA A 66 -7.21 17.95 -2.20
N LYS A 67 -7.76 17.76 -1.00
CA LYS A 67 -7.39 16.64 -0.11
C LYS A 67 -7.63 15.28 -0.78
N TYR A 68 -8.78 15.12 -1.43
CA TYR A 68 -9.11 13.90 -2.15
C TYR A 68 -8.11 13.63 -3.28
N ARG A 69 -7.82 14.63 -4.14
CA ARG A 69 -6.83 14.48 -5.23
C ARG A 69 -5.46 14.08 -4.71
N THR A 70 -4.97 14.75 -3.67
CA THR A 70 -3.68 14.41 -3.04
C THR A 70 -3.65 12.97 -2.52
N ARG A 71 -4.72 12.53 -1.85
CA ARG A 71 -4.83 11.13 -1.37
C ARG A 71 -4.81 10.12 -2.52
N GLN A 72 -5.44 10.46 -3.64
CA GLN A 72 -5.52 9.60 -4.82
C GLN A 72 -4.30 9.74 -5.75
N ALA A 73 -3.37 10.66 -5.49
CA ALA A 73 -2.22 10.94 -6.35
C ALA A 73 -1.30 9.74 -6.57
N ARG A 74 -1.37 8.72 -5.71
CA ARG A 74 -0.63 7.45 -5.86
C ARG A 74 -1.25 6.48 -6.87
N LEU A 75 -2.52 6.66 -7.25
CA LEU A 75 -3.22 5.71 -8.11
C LEU A 75 -2.64 5.62 -9.54
N PRO A 76 -2.22 6.72 -10.18
CA PRO A 76 -1.57 6.64 -11.49
C PRO A 76 -0.23 5.90 -11.47
N GLU A 77 0.42 5.77 -10.31
CA GLU A 77 1.73 5.15 -10.12
C GLU A 77 1.62 3.81 -9.36
N PHE A 78 0.53 3.06 -9.59
CA PHE A 78 0.27 1.83 -8.86
C PHE A 78 1.25 0.71 -9.21
N THR A 79 1.49 -0.19 -8.24
CA THR A 79 2.43 -1.32 -8.35
C THR A 79 3.85 -0.88 -8.72
N ALA A 80 4.50 -0.14 -7.82
CA ALA A 80 5.91 0.21 -7.94
C ALA A 80 6.86 -0.86 -7.35
N LEU A 81 6.38 -1.70 -6.44
CA LEU A 81 7.16 -2.75 -5.78
C LEU A 81 6.87 -4.12 -6.39
N HIS A 82 7.93 -4.79 -6.81
CA HIS A 82 7.90 -6.14 -7.36
C HIS A 82 8.84 -7.03 -6.56
N LEU A 83 8.26 -7.97 -5.81
CA LEU A 83 8.99 -8.95 -5.01
C LEU A 83 9.30 -10.18 -5.88
N PHE A 84 10.58 -10.50 -6.04
CA PHE A 84 11.05 -11.68 -6.74
C PHE A 84 11.49 -12.72 -5.71
N VAL A 85 10.68 -13.75 -5.52
CA VAL A 85 11.02 -14.91 -4.68
C VAL A 85 11.94 -15.83 -5.48
N VAL A 86 13.24 -15.59 -5.43
CA VAL A 86 14.23 -16.25 -6.31
C VAL A 86 14.50 -17.70 -5.90
N THR A 87 14.27 -18.03 -4.63
CA THR A 87 14.36 -19.40 -4.10
C THR A 87 13.63 -19.51 -2.76
N LEU A 88 13.11 -20.69 -2.42
CA LEU A 88 12.66 -21.00 -1.05
C LEU A 88 13.74 -21.69 -0.21
N ARG A 89 14.91 -21.96 -0.78
CA ARG A 89 16.04 -22.58 -0.07
C ARG A 89 16.57 -21.65 1.01
N CYS A 90 16.90 -22.18 2.19
CA CYS A 90 17.57 -21.44 3.26
C CYS A 90 18.33 -22.41 4.16
N ASP A 91 19.50 -21.99 4.63
CA ASP A 91 20.38 -22.67 5.58
C ASP A 91 19.92 -22.51 7.05
N HIS A 92 18.97 -21.61 7.31
CA HIS A 92 18.40 -21.35 8.62
C HIS A 92 16.99 -21.93 8.82
N SER A 93 16.64 -22.11 10.09
CA SER A 93 15.37 -22.70 10.54
C SER A 93 14.63 -21.80 11.54
N CYS A 94 14.52 -20.51 11.23
CA CYS A 94 13.89 -19.51 12.10
C CYS A 94 12.42 -19.90 12.41
N GLN A 95 12.09 -20.05 13.70
CA GLN A 95 10.75 -20.48 14.14
C GLN A 95 9.64 -19.49 13.76
N TYR A 96 9.99 -18.23 13.52
CA TYR A 96 9.08 -17.16 13.13
C TYR A 96 9.04 -16.93 11.61
N CYS A 97 9.71 -17.76 10.81
CA CYS A 97 9.79 -17.56 9.36
C CYS A 97 8.41 -17.71 8.72
N GLN A 98 7.91 -16.64 8.10
CA GLN A 98 6.65 -16.67 7.33
C GLN A 98 6.83 -17.33 5.96
N VAL A 99 8.07 -17.41 5.48
CA VAL A 99 8.39 -18.04 4.20
C VAL A 99 8.44 -19.55 4.42
N SER A 100 7.74 -20.33 3.59
CA SER A 100 7.73 -21.80 3.61
C SER A 100 9.08 -22.36 3.12
N ARG A 101 10.14 -22.06 3.86
CA ARG A 101 11.52 -22.37 3.49
C ARG A 101 11.74 -23.87 3.43
N VAL A 102 12.60 -24.26 2.50
CA VAL A 102 13.07 -25.64 2.33
C VAL A 102 14.56 -25.72 2.57
N SER A 103 15.06 -26.93 2.79
CA SER A 103 16.49 -27.20 2.87
C SER A 103 17.21 -26.81 1.57
N GLU A 104 18.49 -26.45 1.68
CA GLU A 104 19.31 -25.92 0.60
C GLU A 104 19.55 -26.89 -0.57
N ASP A 105 19.38 -28.19 -0.36
CA ASP A 105 19.53 -29.22 -1.39
C ASP A 105 18.35 -29.30 -2.37
N ARG A 106 17.25 -28.58 -2.10
CA ARG A 106 16.02 -28.66 -2.90
C ARG A 106 15.95 -27.58 -3.98
N THR A 107 16.76 -27.70 -5.01
CA THR A 107 16.80 -26.78 -6.16
C THR A 107 15.49 -26.70 -6.95
N ALA A 108 14.58 -27.66 -6.78
CA ALA A 108 13.22 -27.63 -7.36
C ALA A 108 12.36 -26.43 -6.92
N TYR A 109 12.80 -25.69 -5.89
CA TYR A 109 12.13 -24.49 -5.38
C TYR A 109 12.84 -23.19 -5.78
N ASP A 110 13.77 -23.25 -6.73
CA ASP A 110 14.36 -22.07 -7.36
C ASP A 110 13.44 -21.55 -8.47
N MET A 111 13.30 -20.23 -8.55
CA MET A 111 12.64 -19.60 -9.69
C MET A 111 13.46 -19.86 -10.96
N THR A 112 12.79 -20.20 -12.06
CA THR A 112 13.47 -20.41 -13.35
C THR A 112 13.74 -19.08 -14.05
N PRO A 113 14.78 -18.97 -14.91
CA PRO A 113 15.01 -17.77 -15.71
C PRO A 113 13.81 -17.37 -16.57
N GLU A 114 13.09 -18.32 -17.15
CA GLU A 114 11.90 -18.07 -17.97
C GLU A 114 10.76 -17.46 -17.13
N THR A 115 10.63 -17.89 -15.88
CA THR A 115 9.66 -17.32 -14.95
C THR A 115 10.07 -15.90 -14.55
N ALA A 116 11.36 -15.68 -14.29
CA ALA A 116 11.91 -14.37 -13.99
C ALA A 116 11.68 -13.39 -15.15
N ASP A 117 11.93 -13.79 -16.39
CA ASP A 117 11.70 -12.97 -17.58
C ASP A 117 10.23 -12.57 -17.74
N ARG A 118 9.30 -13.50 -17.51
CA ARG A 118 7.85 -13.19 -17.53
C ARG A 118 7.44 -12.27 -16.38
N ALA A 119 8.08 -12.38 -15.22
CA ALA A 119 7.85 -11.48 -14.09
C ALA A 119 8.40 -10.07 -14.38
N ILE A 120 9.52 -9.95 -15.09
CA ILE A 120 10.06 -8.69 -15.60
C ILE A 120 9.09 -8.06 -16.61
N ASP A 121 8.53 -8.84 -17.53
CA ASP A 121 7.51 -8.36 -18.48
C ASP A 121 6.28 -7.81 -17.75
N LEU A 122 5.81 -8.50 -16.72
CA LEU A 122 4.71 -8.02 -15.89
C LEU A 122 5.09 -6.76 -15.10
N MET A 123 6.33 -6.67 -14.61
CA MET A 123 6.82 -5.49 -13.91
C MET A 123 6.77 -4.24 -14.79
N PHE A 124 7.24 -4.33 -16.04
CA PHE A 124 7.26 -3.19 -16.94
C PHE A 124 5.87 -2.76 -17.44
N GLN A 125 4.82 -3.57 -17.25
CA GLN A 125 3.43 -3.15 -17.46
C GLN A 125 2.92 -2.17 -16.40
N SER A 126 3.63 -2.02 -15.27
CA SER A 126 3.33 -0.98 -14.27
C SER A 126 3.37 0.40 -14.93
N PRO A 127 2.44 1.32 -14.63
CA PRO A 127 2.53 2.71 -15.09
C PRO A 127 3.54 3.55 -14.30
N SER A 128 4.11 3.02 -13.21
CA SER A 128 4.97 3.79 -12.32
C SER A 128 6.30 4.18 -13.00
N PRO A 129 6.74 5.45 -12.89
CA PRO A 129 8.07 5.89 -13.31
C PRO A 129 9.17 5.43 -12.34
N TYR A 130 8.78 4.96 -11.15
CA TYR A 130 9.66 4.39 -10.13
C TYR A 130 9.35 2.90 -9.94
N LEU A 131 10.33 2.03 -10.17
CA LEU A 131 10.21 0.60 -9.96
C LEU A 131 11.21 0.13 -8.92
N LYS A 132 10.76 -0.76 -8.04
CA LYS A 132 11.60 -1.44 -7.05
C LYS A 132 11.53 -2.95 -7.27
N VAL A 133 12.68 -3.53 -7.57
CA VAL A 133 12.90 -4.97 -7.62
C VAL A 133 13.45 -5.40 -6.27
N GLU A 134 12.71 -6.21 -5.53
CA GLU A 134 13.15 -6.71 -4.24
C GLU A 134 13.29 -8.23 -4.29
N PHE A 135 14.52 -8.71 -4.13
CA PHE A 135 14.85 -10.13 -4.08
C PHE A 135 14.56 -10.67 -2.68
N GLN A 136 13.64 -11.63 -2.62
CA GLN A 136 13.18 -12.28 -1.38
C GLN A 136 13.16 -13.80 -1.55
N GLY A 137 12.70 -14.50 -0.51
CA GLY A 137 12.53 -15.94 -0.48
C GLY A 137 13.01 -16.53 0.83
N GLY A 138 13.65 -17.69 0.78
CA GLY A 138 14.43 -18.22 1.90
C GLY A 138 15.67 -17.35 2.11
N GLU A 139 16.81 -17.80 1.60
CA GLU A 139 18.02 -16.99 1.44
C GLU A 139 18.26 -16.70 -0.05
N PRO A 140 17.98 -15.48 -0.54
CA PRO A 140 18.09 -15.15 -1.95
C PRO A 140 19.50 -15.34 -2.54
N LEU A 141 20.56 -15.14 -1.75
CA LEU A 141 21.94 -15.27 -2.22
C LEU A 141 22.30 -16.71 -2.61
N LEU A 142 21.55 -17.72 -2.16
CA LEU A 142 21.70 -19.12 -2.62
C LEU A 142 21.37 -19.29 -4.12
N ASN A 143 20.63 -18.34 -4.71
CA ASN A 143 20.37 -18.28 -6.15
C ASN A 143 20.90 -16.97 -6.77
N PHE A 144 22.13 -16.59 -6.39
CA PHE A 144 22.80 -15.40 -6.92
C PHE A 144 22.87 -15.33 -8.46
N PRO A 145 23.08 -16.43 -9.21
CA PRO A 145 23.06 -16.36 -10.68
C PRO A 145 21.75 -15.82 -11.26
N LEU A 146 20.60 -16.18 -10.68
CA LEU A 146 19.31 -15.65 -11.12
C LEU A 146 19.16 -14.16 -10.77
N ILE A 147 19.66 -13.72 -9.60
CA ILE A 147 19.67 -12.30 -9.23
C ILE A 147 20.44 -11.49 -10.28
N GLN A 148 21.62 -11.97 -10.70
CA GLN A 148 22.40 -11.32 -11.76
C GLN A 148 21.64 -11.29 -13.09
N HIS A 149 21.00 -12.39 -13.47
CA HIS A 149 20.14 -12.47 -14.66
C HIS A 149 19.04 -11.39 -14.63
N VAL A 150 18.29 -11.30 -13.52
CA VAL A 150 17.22 -10.31 -13.36
C VAL A 150 17.75 -8.89 -13.44
N ILE A 151 18.84 -8.56 -12.72
CA ILE A 151 19.41 -7.19 -12.76
C ILE A 151 19.82 -6.81 -14.18
N ASN A 152 20.48 -7.73 -14.90
CA ASN A 152 20.92 -7.49 -16.27
C ASN A 152 19.73 -7.29 -17.22
N GLU A 153 18.71 -8.16 -17.15
CA GLU A 153 17.53 -8.07 -18.01
C GLU A 153 16.69 -6.83 -17.72
N VAL A 154 16.53 -6.47 -16.44
CA VAL A 154 15.83 -5.25 -16.05
C VAL A 154 16.56 -4.02 -16.56
N ASN A 155 17.88 -3.92 -16.39
CA ASN A 155 18.66 -2.80 -16.90
C ASN A 155 18.64 -2.73 -18.44
N ARG A 156 18.68 -3.89 -19.12
CA ARG A 156 18.61 -3.98 -20.59
C ARG A 156 17.27 -3.52 -21.15
N ARG A 157 16.16 -3.82 -20.47
CA ARG A 157 14.79 -3.48 -20.91
C ARG A 157 14.31 -2.10 -20.41
N ASN A 158 15.06 -1.44 -19.52
CA ASN A 158 14.65 -0.18 -18.93
C ASN A 158 14.73 0.99 -19.93
N GLU A 159 13.60 1.62 -20.23
CA GLU A 159 13.47 2.78 -21.11
C GLU A 159 13.47 4.11 -20.34
N GLY A 160 14.36 4.25 -19.35
CA GLY A 160 14.55 5.50 -18.61
C GLY A 160 13.73 5.66 -17.31
N ARG A 161 13.15 4.57 -16.78
CA ARG A 161 12.53 4.58 -15.45
C ARG A 161 13.57 4.55 -14.35
N HIS A 162 13.20 5.04 -13.17
CA HIS A 162 14.04 4.95 -11.97
C HIS A 162 13.88 3.57 -11.34
N ILE A 163 14.92 2.75 -11.39
CA ILE A 163 14.90 1.38 -10.86
C ILE A 163 15.79 1.28 -9.62
N GLN A 164 15.22 0.75 -8.54
CA GLN A 164 15.95 0.38 -7.33
C GLN A 164 15.96 -1.13 -7.16
N PHE A 165 17.13 -1.69 -6.88
CA PHE A 165 17.28 -3.09 -6.49
C PHE A 165 17.48 -3.18 -4.98
N VAL A 166 16.76 -4.09 -4.34
CA VAL A 166 16.83 -4.38 -2.90
C VAL A 166 16.93 -5.89 -2.73
N ILE A 167 17.66 -6.34 -1.71
CA ILE A 167 17.76 -7.75 -1.36
C ILE A 167 17.50 -7.92 0.14
N THR A 168 16.71 -8.91 0.50
CA THR A 168 16.48 -9.33 1.88
C THR A 168 17.24 -10.62 2.13
N SER A 169 18.39 -10.53 2.79
CA SER A 169 19.28 -11.66 3.05
C SER A 169 19.53 -11.81 4.56
N ASN A 170 19.70 -13.05 5.01
CA ASN A 170 20.16 -13.39 6.35
C ASN A 170 21.68 -13.17 6.54
N LEU A 171 22.42 -12.88 5.46
CA LEU A 171 23.86 -12.67 5.40
C LEU A 171 24.70 -13.88 5.89
N SER A 172 24.18 -15.10 5.72
CA SER A 172 24.87 -16.37 6.01
C SER A 172 26.11 -16.58 5.13
#